data_AF-A0A9X2W1X0-F1
#
_entry.id   AF-A0A9X2W1X0-F1
#
_cell.length_a   1.000
_cell.length_b   1.000
_cell.length_c   1.000
_cell.angle_alpha   90.00
_cell.angle_beta   90.00
_cell.angle_gamma   90.00
#
_symmetry.space_group_name_H-M   'P 1'
#
loop_
_entity.id
_entity.type
_entity.pdbx_description
1 polymer ?
#
loop_
_entity_poly.entity_id
_entity_poly.type
_entity_poly.pdbx_seq_one_letter_code
_entity_poly.pdbx_strand_id
1 'polypeptide(L)' 'MRRTLFALPVLLAMTACSTTDPDDWSGGTRTPFGQAEKSCTELLETIAKVQNRRDFFVACMGALGWTPKPGASIDL' A
#
# COMPACT_ATOMS: atom_id res chain seq x y z
N MET A 1 41.47 -23.25 -17.12
CA MET A 1 40.36 -22.51 -17.77
C MET A 1 39.31 -22.21 -16.71
N ARG A 2 39.00 -20.93 -16.53
CA ARG A 2 38.31 -20.34 -15.37
C ARG A 2 36.81 -20.64 -15.46
N ARG A 3 36.26 -21.37 -14.47
CA ARG A 3 34.81 -21.63 -14.33
C ARG A 3 34.12 -20.34 -13.88
N THR A 4 33.52 -19.61 -14.82
CA THR A 4 32.71 -18.43 -14.52
C THR A 4 31.33 -18.90 -14.07
N LEU A 5 31.15 -19.05 -12.76
CA LEU A 5 29.83 -19.22 -12.17
C LEU A 5 29.11 -17.87 -12.22
N PHE A 6 28.22 -17.71 -13.18
CA PHE A 6 27.25 -16.61 -13.20
C PHE A 6 26.28 -16.81 -12.02
N ALA A 7 26.51 -16.07 -10.93
CA ALA A 7 25.54 -15.95 -9.86
C ALA A 7 24.38 -15.07 -10.37
N LEU A 8 23.24 -15.70 -10.65
CA LEU A 8 21.97 -15.04 -10.96
C LEU A 8 21.54 -14.24 -9.71
N PRO A 9 21.31 -12.92 -9.79
CA PRO A 9 20.72 -12.18 -8.68
C PRO A 9 19.27 -12.64 -8.52
N VAL A 10 18.98 -13.24 -7.36
CA VAL A 10 17.62 -13.59 -6.93
C VAL A 10 16.84 -12.28 -6.77
N LEU A 11 15.96 -11.99 -7.74
CA LEU A 11 14.94 -10.98 -7.63
C LEU A 11 13.93 -11.45 -6.57
N LEU A 12 14.13 -11.01 -5.33
CA LEU A 12 13.11 -11.04 -4.28
C LEU A 12 11.99 -10.09 -4.70
N ALA A 13 11.05 -10.60 -5.50
CA ALA A 13 9.75 -9.98 -5.68
C ALA A 13 9.04 -10.05 -4.33
N MET A 14 9.16 -9.00 -3.52
CA MET A 14 8.25 -8.74 -2.43
C MET A 14 6.87 -8.62 -3.06
N THR A 15 6.08 -9.69 -3.00
CA THR A 15 4.64 -9.60 -3.23
C THR A 15 4.14 -8.62 -2.19
N ALA A 16 3.91 -7.37 -2.61
CA ALA A 16 3.26 -6.39 -1.76
C ALA A 16 1.98 -7.05 -1.27
N CYS A 17 1.91 -7.32 0.03
CA CYS A 17 0.67 -7.71 0.66
C CYS A 17 -0.21 -6.46 0.50
N SER A 18 -1.05 -6.44 -0.54
CA SER A 18 -1.85 -5.27 -0.88
C SER A 18 -2.79 -5.05 0.29
N THR A 19 -2.63 -3.92 0.96
CA THR A 19 -3.38 -3.54 2.15
C THR A 19 -4.87 -3.31 1.82
N THR A 20 -5.15 -2.95 0.56
CA THR A 20 -6.49 -2.78 0.04
C THR A 20 -6.49 -2.93 -1.50
N ASP A 21 -7.66 -3.14 -2.10
CA ASP A 21 -7.82 -3.24 -3.56
C ASP A 21 -8.13 -1.84 -4.16
N PRO A 22 -7.41 -1.37 -5.19
CA PRO A 22 -7.76 -0.12 -5.89
C PRO A 22 -9.22 -0.01 -6.33
N ASP A 23 -9.84 -1.13 -6.72
CA ASP A 23 -11.24 -1.17 -7.17
C ASP A 23 -12.25 -0.91 -6.04
N ASP A 24 -11.83 -1.03 -4.78
CA ASP A 24 -12.63 -0.67 -3.61
C ASP A 24 -12.68 0.85 -3.36
N TRP A 25 -11.93 1.64 -4.12
CA TRP A 25 -11.84 3.09 -3.95
C TRP A 25 -12.39 3.86 -5.15
N SER A 26 -12.78 5.09 -4.87
CA SER A 26 -13.21 6.06 -5.88
C SER A 26 -12.51 7.40 -5.66
N GLY A 27 -12.41 8.21 -6.72
CA GLY A 27 -11.69 9.48 -6.69
C GLY A 27 -10.32 9.38 -7.37
N GLY A 28 -9.30 9.97 -6.76
CA GLY A 28 -7.93 9.90 -7.28
C GLY A 28 -7.51 11.04 -8.21
N THR A 29 -8.22 12.17 -8.18
CA THR A 29 -7.91 13.32 -9.05
C THR A 29 -6.62 14.05 -8.67
N ARG A 30 -6.06 13.80 -7.48
CA ARG A 30 -4.86 14.48 -6.96
C ARG A 30 -3.62 13.59 -6.94
N THR A 31 -3.72 12.39 -6.37
CA THR A 31 -2.58 11.48 -6.21
C THR A 31 -2.92 10.09 -6.75
N PRO A 32 -2.08 9.48 -7.61
CA PRO A 32 -2.29 8.12 -8.10
C PRO A 32 -2.46 7.11 -6.95
N PHE A 33 -3.33 6.11 -7.13
CA PHE A 33 -3.74 5.19 -6.05
C PHE A 33 -2.54 4.54 -5.35
N GLY A 34 -1.68 3.85 -6.11
CA GLY A 34 -0.53 3.14 -5.52
C GLY A 34 0.49 4.07 -4.86
N GLN A 35 0.56 5.34 -5.27
CA GLN A 35 1.39 6.32 -4.56
C GLN A 35 0.74 6.73 -3.24
N ALA A 36 -0.57 6.97 -3.24
CA ALA A 36 -1.33 7.30 -2.04
C ALA A 36 -1.31 6.15 -1.01
N GLU A 37 -1.61 4.94 -1.46
CA GLU A 37 -1.57 3.72 -0.64
C GLU A 37 -0.19 3.56 -0.01
N LYS A 38 0.89 3.60 -0.81
CA LYS A 38 2.25 3.46 -0.30
C LYS A 38 2.56 4.49 0.79
N SER A 39 2.31 5.77 0.53
CA SER A 39 2.58 6.84 1.50
C SER A 39 1.75 6.69 2.78
N CYS A 40 0.48 6.30 2.67
CA CYS A 40 -0.38 6.09 3.82
C CYS A 40 0.02 4.84 4.62
N THR A 41 0.45 3.76 3.96
CA THR A 41 0.93 2.53 4.60
C THR A 41 2.23 2.77 5.36
N GLU A 42 3.20 3.51 4.79
CA GLU A 42 4.44 3.88 5.48
C GLU A 42 4.17 4.66 6.78
N LEU A 43 3.11 5.47 6.82
CA LEU A 43 2.72 6.22 8.02
C LEU A 43 2.06 5.35 9.09
N LEU A 44 1.55 4.15 8.78
CA LEU A 44 0.92 3.26 9.76
C LEU A 44 1.90 2.76 10.83
N GLU A 45 3.19 2.66 10.49
CA GLU A 45 4.24 2.30 11.43
C GLU A 45 4.34 3.30 12.60
N THR A 46 3.92 4.55 12.36
CA THR A 46 3.86 5.60 13.38
C THR A 46 2.66 5.48 14.32
N ILE A 47 1.68 4.65 13.98
CA ILE A 47 0.45 4.45 14.74
C ILE A 47 0.62 3.24 15.68
N ALA A 48 0.82 3.55 16.96
CA ALA A 48 1.10 2.55 18.01
C ALA A 48 -0.07 1.58 18.27
N LYS A 49 -1.31 2.02 18.04
CA LYS A 49 -2.52 1.24 18.30
C LYS A 49 -3.06 0.65 17.01
N VAL A 50 -2.98 -0.67 16.86
CA VAL A 50 -3.42 -1.40 15.65
C VAL A 50 -4.87 -1.07 15.29
N GLN A 51 -5.76 -0.97 16.28
CA GLN A 51 -7.16 -0.62 16.06
C GLN A 51 -7.39 0.76 15.42
N ASN A 52 -6.43 1.68 15.54
CA ASN A 52 -6.52 3.02 14.95
C ASN A 52 -5.95 3.08 13.53
N ARG A 53 -5.24 2.03 13.08
CA ARG A 53 -4.56 2.03 11.77
C ARG A 53 -5.53 2.12 10.61
N ARG A 54 -6.69 1.45 10.71
CA ARG A 54 -7.74 1.51 9.68
C ARG A 54 -8.29 2.92 9.49
N ASP A 55 -8.73 3.54 10.58
CA ASP A 55 -9.30 4.89 10.50
C ASP A 55 -8.27 5.90 10.01
N PHE A 56 -7.01 5.76 10.48
CA PHE A 56 -5.91 6.58 10.00
C PHE A 56 -5.66 6.39 8.50
N PHE A 57 -5.57 5.14 8.03
CA PHE A 57 -5.34 4.83 6.62
C PHE A 57 -6.43 5.44 5.74
N VAL A 58 -7.70 5.27 6.11
CA VAL A 58 -8.84 5.84 5.38
C VAL A 58 -8.78 7.37 5.36
N ALA A 59 -8.46 8.01 6.48
CA ALA A 59 -8.33 9.46 6.55
C ALA A 59 -7.16 9.97 5.69
N CYS A 60 -6.02 9.27 5.69
CA CYS A 60 -4.86 9.59 4.86
C CYS A 60 -5.19 9.49 3.37
N MET A 61 -5.81 8.39 2.94
CA MET A 61 -6.28 8.21 1.57
C MET A 61 -7.29 9.31 1.18
N GLY A 62 -8.20 9.66 2.11
CA GLY A 62 -9.12 10.81 2.01
C GLY A 62 -8.43 12.14 1.70
N ALA A 63 -7.37 12.46 2.44
CA ALA A 63 -6.59 13.68 2.23
C ALA A 63 -5.93 13.72 0.84
N LEU A 64 -5.60 12.55 0.29
CA LEU A 64 -5.03 12.36 -1.04
C LEU A 64 -6.08 12.26 -2.16
N GLY A 65 -7.36 12.39 -1.82
CA GLY A 65 -8.47 12.47 -2.79
C GLY A 65 -9.13 11.13 -3.09
N TRP A 66 -8.95 10.12 -2.24
CA TRP A 66 -9.57 8.81 -2.37
C TRP A 66 -10.67 8.60 -1.34
N THR A 67 -11.76 7.97 -1.73
CA THR A 67 -12.87 7.65 -0.83
C THR A 67 -13.24 6.18 -1.00
N PRO A 68 -13.32 5.39 0.10
CA PRO A 68 -13.67 3.98 0.00
C PRO A 68 -15.13 3.84 -0.43
N LYS A 69 -15.40 2.89 -1.32
CA LYS A 69 -16.76 2.52 -1.72
C LYS A 69 -17.45 1.78 -0.57
N PRO A 70 -18.80 1.78 -0.52
CA PRO A 70 -19.52 0.94 0.42
C PRO A 70 -19.11 -0.53 0.27
N GLY A 71 -18.73 -1.16 1.38
CA GLY A 71 -18.28 -2.56 1.40
C GLY A 71 -16.79 -2.78 1.11
N ALA A 72 -15.99 -1.72 0.95
CA ALA A 72 -14.55 -1.81 0.71
C ALA A 72 -13.83 -2.69 1.76
N SER A 73 -13.00 -3.63 1.29
CA SER A 73 -12.12 -4.40 2.15
C SER A 73 -10.81 -3.66 2.36
N ILE A 74 -10.46 -3.45 3.63
CA ILE A 74 -9.23 -2.78 4.04
C ILE A 74 -8.63 -3.65 5.15
N ASP A 75 -7.58 -4.40 4.80
CA ASP A 75 -6.87 -5.35 5.66
C ASP A 75 -5.48 -4.78 6.00
N LEU A 76 -5.32 -4.35 7.25
CA LEU A 76 -4.18 -3.58 7.79
C LEU A 76 -3.55 -4.25 9.01
#